data_AF-R4K9B7-F1
#
_entry.id   AF-R4K9B7-F1
#
_cell.length_a   1.000
_cell.length_b   1.000
_cell.length_c   1.000
_cell.angle_alpha   90.00
_cell.angle_beta   90.00
_cell.angle_gamma   90.00
#
_symmetry.space_group_name_H-M   'P 1'
#
loop_
_entity.id
_entity.type
_entity.pdbx_description
1 polymer ?
#
loop_
_entity_poly.entity_id
_entity_poly.type
_entity_poly.pdbx_seq_one_letter_code
_entity_poly.pdbx_strand_id
1 'polypeptide(L)'
;MGNIDIVTYSLLGQHIDSNEYYVDSEAFTNEVILNGKPIMNSIILDFKNYIKENNIESLRSNEEYLLELLTLAILWQLYSDDAFELSELPKRIIKKLVELRKQGGNIKAGVDFIRGILSTIFLSPNSNYKSTINLSLKNFKRFISWLSASGEFDEEVKRFVSWEKYFSTLELKKLDEIFLATAAYVLWFSARSEVAIGKYTRNVNYFLKNKYPKHKFKEDIILCGRQRVEYHLNMVGAEIMNRAFRNDFLKTRIKKLLLPICMRYNNEKNCKAKHTEEGYVCGSCTAECRVSKLTEMGEKHRFEVLIIPHGSSAFREEKVKYGEIGIVGVDCVLNLMSGGWKARDLNLVPQCVILDYCGCKNHWSNEGIVTDINIDQLKKVLDIN
;
A
#
# COMPACT_ATOMS: atom_id res chain seq x y z
N MET A 1 -22.39 -17.62 11.77
CA MET A 1 -21.74 -16.46 11.12
C MET A 1 -22.49 -16.19 9.84
N GLY A 2 -23.05 -14.99 9.66
CA GLY A 2 -23.69 -14.61 8.40
C GLY A 2 -22.69 -14.70 7.25
N ASN A 3 -23.15 -15.04 6.05
CA ASN A 3 -22.31 -15.18 4.86
C ASN A 3 -21.70 -13.79 4.53
N ILE A 4 -20.46 -13.53 4.93
CA ILE A 4 -19.76 -12.28 4.59
C ILE A 4 -19.53 -12.30 3.08
N ASP A 5 -20.02 -11.30 2.36
CA ASP A 5 -19.75 -11.15 0.93
C ASP A 5 -18.29 -10.75 0.73
N ILE A 6 -17.42 -11.73 0.47
CA ILE A 6 -15.98 -11.49 0.27
C ILE A 6 -15.79 -10.85 -1.10
N VAL A 7 -15.37 -9.57 -1.13
CA VAL A 7 -15.20 -8.84 -2.38
C VAL A 7 -13.91 -9.24 -3.11
N THR A 8 -12.74 -9.15 -2.48
CA THR A 8 -11.45 -9.52 -3.10
C THR A 8 -10.61 -10.48 -2.26
N TYR A 9 -10.36 -10.14 -1.00
CA TYR A 9 -9.60 -10.95 -0.05
C TYR A 9 -10.35 -11.11 1.27
N SER A 10 -9.97 -12.13 2.02
CA SER A 10 -10.39 -12.34 3.42
C SER A 10 -9.25 -12.98 4.20
N LEU A 11 -8.82 -12.37 5.30
CA LEU A 11 -7.77 -12.87 6.19
C LEU A 11 -8.28 -13.93 7.16
N LEU A 12 -9.60 -14.01 7.37
CA LEU A 12 -10.23 -14.95 8.30
C LEU A 12 -10.18 -16.40 7.78
N GLY A 13 -10.14 -16.60 6.46
CA GLY A 13 -10.25 -17.94 5.88
C GLY A 13 -11.54 -18.65 6.31
N GLN A 14 -11.40 -19.78 7.02
CA GLN A 14 -12.52 -20.52 7.65
C GLN A 14 -12.57 -20.36 9.17
N HIS A 15 -11.74 -19.47 9.72
CA HIS A 15 -11.55 -19.25 11.15
C HIS A 15 -12.37 -18.06 11.66
N ILE A 16 -12.43 -17.93 12.98
CA ILE A 16 -13.17 -16.85 13.67
C ILE A 16 -12.39 -15.53 13.69
N ASP A 17 -11.06 -15.61 13.54
CA ASP A 17 -10.11 -14.51 13.51
C ASP A 17 -9.07 -14.77 12.42
N SER A 18 -8.15 -13.82 12.21
CA SER A 18 -7.09 -13.91 11.22
C SER A 18 -5.72 -14.26 11.84
N ASN A 19 -5.67 -14.96 12.97
CA ASN A 19 -4.40 -15.33 13.61
C ASN A 19 -3.52 -16.19 12.70
N GLU A 20 -4.13 -17.14 11.99
CA GLU A 20 -3.43 -17.97 11.00
C GLU A 20 -2.80 -17.13 9.88
N TYR A 21 -3.48 -16.07 9.42
CA TYR A 21 -2.92 -15.16 8.41
C TYR A 21 -1.61 -14.52 8.86
N TYR A 22 -1.54 -14.04 10.11
CA TYR A 22 -0.31 -13.42 10.60
C TYR A 22 0.82 -14.44 10.76
N VAL A 23 0.53 -15.68 11.12
CA VAL A 23 1.53 -16.77 11.16
C VAL A 23 2.06 -17.07 9.75
N ASP A 24 1.17 -17.24 8.77
CA ASP A 24 1.55 -17.55 7.39
C ASP A 24 2.30 -16.39 6.73
N SER A 25 1.86 -15.15 6.97
CA SER A 25 2.52 -13.94 6.47
C SER A 25 3.92 -13.78 7.08
N GLU A 26 4.07 -14.04 8.39
CA GLU A 26 5.37 -14.00 9.07
C GLU A 26 6.33 -15.06 8.48
N ALA A 27 5.85 -16.29 8.31
CA ALA A 27 6.61 -17.40 7.74
C ALA A 27 7.03 -17.11 6.30
N PHE A 28 6.11 -16.66 5.46
CA PHE A 28 6.43 -16.34 4.06
C PHE A 28 7.37 -15.14 3.96
N THR A 29 7.20 -14.12 4.81
CA THR A 29 8.13 -12.97 4.84
C THR A 29 9.55 -13.40 5.21
N ASN A 30 9.72 -14.41 6.09
CA ASN A 30 11.03 -14.99 6.35
C ASN A 30 11.64 -15.59 5.09
N GLU A 31 10.86 -16.35 4.31
CA GLU A 31 11.33 -16.89 3.03
C GLU A 31 11.70 -15.79 2.04
N VAL A 32 10.90 -14.73 1.94
CA VAL A 32 11.16 -13.58 1.06
C VAL A 32 12.49 -12.94 1.40
N ILE A 33 12.72 -12.62 2.67
CA ILE A 33 13.99 -12.03 3.12
C ILE A 33 15.16 -12.99 2.87
N LEU A 34 15.03 -14.27 3.21
CA LEU A 34 16.10 -15.26 3.05
C LEU A 34 16.49 -15.49 1.58
N ASN A 35 15.51 -15.62 0.68
CA ASN A 35 15.76 -15.79 -0.75
C ASN A 35 16.21 -14.48 -1.43
N GLY A 36 15.78 -13.33 -0.91
CA GLY A 36 16.18 -12.02 -1.42
C GLY A 36 17.64 -11.70 -1.12
N LYS A 37 18.16 -12.09 0.05
CA LYS A 37 19.54 -11.81 0.48
C LYS A 37 20.62 -12.12 -0.55
N PRO A 38 20.75 -13.36 -1.08
CA PRO A 38 21.82 -13.69 -2.02
C PRO A 38 21.70 -12.94 -3.36
N ILE A 39 20.50 -12.47 -3.71
CA ILE A 39 20.22 -11.80 -4.98
C ILE A 39 20.39 -10.28 -4.85
N MET A 40 19.90 -9.69 -3.76
CA MET A 40 19.68 -8.25 -3.61
C MET A 40 20.70 -7.57 -2.70
N ASN A 41 21.41 -8.29 -1.82
CA ASN A 41 22.27 -7.64 -0.82
C ASN A 41 23.37 -6.79 -1.44
N SER A 42 24.02 -7.25 -2.50
CA SER A 42 25.05 -6.44 -3.19
C SER A 42 24.44 -5.21 -3.83
N ILE A 43 23.27 -5.34 -4.45
CA ILE A 43 22.55 -4.24 -5.10
C ILE A 43 22.16 -3.17 -4.06
N ILE A 44 21.63 -3.61 -2.91
CA ILE A 44 21.26 -2.74 -1.80
C ILE A 44 22.50 -2.06 -1.21
N LEU A 45 23.61 -2.78 -1.04
CA LEU A 45 24.84 -2.20 -0.51
C LEU A 45 25.39 -1.11 -1.44
N ASP A 46 25.47 -1.40 -2.75
CA ASP A 46 25.92 -0.44 -3.75
C ASP A 46 25.00 0.79 -3.77
N PHE A 47 23.68 0.60 -3.70
CA PHE A 47 22.72 1.70 -3.63
C PHE A 47 22.86 2.52 -2.34
N LYS A 48 23.06 1.89 -1.18
CA LYS A 48 23.29 2.61 0.08
C LYS A 48 24.56 3.46 0.04
N ASN A 49 25.63 2.96 -0.58
CA ASN A 49 26.85 3.74 -0.81
C ASN A 49 26.55 4.95 -1.69
N TYR A 50 25.81 4.76 -2.79
CA TYR A 50 25.36 5.85 -3.66
C TYR A 50 24.54 6.90 -2.90
N ILE A 51 23.56 6.49 -2.09
CA ILE A 51 22.74 7.39 -1.27
C ILE A 51 23.61 8.22 -0.32
N LYS A 52 24.58 7.59 0.35
CA LYS A 52 25.48 8.23 1.31
C LYS A 52 26.42 9.23 0.63
N GLU A 53 27.05 8.83 -0.47
CA GLU A 53 28.00 9.67 -1.22
C GLU A 53 27.34 10.91 -1.81
N ASN A 54 26.07 10.80 -2.21
CA ASN A 54 25.32 11.88 -2.84
C ASN A 54 24.40 12.64 -1.87
N ASN A 55 24.42 12.31 -0.58
CA ASN A 55 23.58 12.91 0.47
C ASN A 55 22.09 13.00 0.08
N ILE A 56 21.55 11.92 -0.49
CA ILE A 56 20.18 11.90 -1.05
C ILE A 56 19.13 11.81 0.07
N GLU A 57 19.34 10.93 1.04
CA GLU A 57 18.45 10.70 2.17
C GLU A 57 19.21 10.10 3.35
N SER A 58 18.57 10.05 4.52
CA SER A 58 19.08 9.26 5.63
C SER A 58 19.01 7.77 5.28
N LEU A 59 20.08 7.03 5.55
CA LEU A 59 20.12 5.59 5.26
C LEU A 59 19.03 4.84 6.03
N ARG A 60 18.36 3.95 5.30
CA ARG A 60 17.29 3.10 5.81
C ARG A 60 17.76 1.66 6.01
N SER A 61 16.90 0.85 6.61
CA SER A 61 17.18 -0.57 6.84
C SER A 61 17.35 -1.33 5.51
N ASN A 62 18.03 -2.49 5.55
CA ASN A 62 18.15 -3.32 4.36
C ASN A 62 16.78 -3.89 3.94
N GLU A 63 15.93 -4.16 4.92
CA GLU A 63 14.55 -4.60 4.77
C GLU A 63 13.71 -3.58 3.99
N GLU A 64 13.85 -2.28 4.28
CA GLU A 64 13.19 -1.22 3.52
C GLU A 64 13.65 -1.18 2.05
N TYR A 65 14.96 -1.24 1.78
CA TYR A 65 15.47 -1.24 0.41
C TYR A 65 15.16 -2.54 -0.36
N LEU A 66 15.10 -3.68 0.33
CA LEU A 66 14.64 -4.94 -0.24
C LEU A 66 13.17 -4.84 -0.68
N LEU A 67 12.32 -4.27 0.18
CA LEU A 67 10.91 -4.04 -0.14
C LEU A 67 10.78 -3.13 -1.37
N GLU A 68 11.54 -2.05 -1.46
CA GLU A 68 11.54 -1.18 -2.64
C GLU A 68 11.93 -1.90 -3.92
N LEU A 69 13.00 -2.70 -3.90
CA LEU A 69 13.44 -3.47 -5.08
C LEU A 69 12.40 -4.50 -5.51
N LEU A 70 11.77 -5.20 -4.54
CA LEU A 70 10.72 -6.16 -4.82
C LEU A 70 9.48 -5.46 -5.41
N THR A 71 9.05 -4.35 -4.82
CA THR A 71 7.93 -3.54 -5.34
C THR A 71 8.25 -3.01 -6.74
N LEU A 72 9.43 -2.44 -6.95
CA LEU A 72 9.90 -1.96 -8.24
C LEU A 72 9.80 -3.07 -9.29
N ALA A 73 10.36 -4.24 -9.00
CA ALA A 73 10.44 -5.32 -9.97
C ALA A 73 9.05 -5.93 -10.29
N ILE A 74 8.16 -6.07 -9.31
CA ILE A 74 6.77 -6.52 -9.54
C ILE A 74 6.01 -5.50 -10.38
N LEU A 75 6.01 -4.23 -9.97
CA LEU A 75 5.27 -3.19 -10.70
C LEU A 75 5.83 -3.01 -12.11
N TRP A 76 7.14 -3.12 -12.27
CA TRP A 76 7.78 -3.11 -13.57
C TRP A 76 7.22 -4.20 -14.47
N GLN A 77 7.21 -5.44 -13.98
CA GLN A 77 6.71 -6.58 -14.75
C GLN A 77 5.24 -6.44 -15.14
N LEU A 78 4.43 -5.80 -14.28
CA LEU A 78 3.01 -5.60 -14.53
C LEU A 78 2.72 -4.47 -15.51
N TYR A 79 3.48 -3.36 -15.45
CA TYR A 79 3.10 -2.11 -16.11
C TYR A 79 4.09 -1.60 -17.16
N SER A 80 5.19 -2.32 -17.43
CA SER A 80 6.18 -1.87 -18.44
C SER A 80 5.59 -1.75 -19.84
N ASP A 81 4.67 -2.64 -20.20
CA ASP A 81 4.04 -2.67 -21.51
C ASP A 81 3.05 -1.50 -21.67
N ASP A 82 2.20 -1.28 -20.66
CA ASP A 82 1.29 -0.12 -20.63
C ASP A 82 2.07 1.20 -20.70
N ALA A 83 3.22 1.27 -20.02
CA ALA A 83 4.12 2.42 -20.09
C ALA A 83 4.75 2.61 -21.48
N PHE A 84 4.97 1.51 -22.22
CA PHE A 84 5.49 1.55 -23.58
C PHE A 84 4.42 1.98 -24.61
N GLU A 85 3.16 1.64 -24.39
CA GLU A 85 2.04 2.00 -25.26
C GLU A 85 1.56 3.45 -25.05
N LEU A 86 1.75 4.01 -23.84
CA LEU A 86 1.33 5.38 -23.52
C LEU A 86 2.12 6.44 -24.32
N SER A 87 1.40 7.21 -25.14
CA SER A 87 1.95 8.36 -25.87
C SER A 87 2.13 9.60 -24.98
N GLU A 88 3.02 10.52 -25.38
CA GLU A 88 3.41 11.67 -24.56
C GLU A 88 2.27 12.66 -24.27
N LEU A 89 1.34 12.86 -25.20
CA LEU A 89 0.28 13.86 -25.08
C LEU A 89 -0.76 13.45 -24.00
N PRO A 90 -1.40 12.27 -24.07
CA PRO A 90 -2.29 11.79 -23.00
C PRO A 90 -1.60 11.79 -21.64
N LYS A 91 -0.35 11.34 -21.57
CA LYS A 91 0.45 11.31 -20.34
C LYS A 91 0.56 12.69 -19.68
N ARG A 92 0.90 13.72 -20.46
CA ARG A 92 1.00 15.11 -19.94
C ARG A 92 -0.34 15.65 -19.44
N ILE A 93 -1.43 15.33 -20.13
CA ILE A 93 -2.78 15.75 -19.74
C ILE A 93 -3.17 15.11 -18.41
N ILE A 94 -3.01 13.79 -18.30
CA ILE A 94 -3.35 13.04 -17.09
C ILE A 94 -2.51 13.53 -15.91
N LYS A 95 -1.20 13.73 -16.09
CA LYS A 95 -0.33 14.25 -15.03
C LYS A 95 -0.79 15.62 -14.52
N LYS A 96 -1.19 16.54 -15.41
CA LYS A 96 -1.76 17.83 -15.00
C LYS A 96 -3.06 17.67 -14.22
N LEU A 97 -3.91 16.70 -14.56
CA LEU A 97 -5.12 16.41 -13.80
C LEU A 97 -4.80 15.87 -12.39
N VAL A 98 -3.73 15.08 -12.23
CA VAL A 98 -3.25 14.66 -10.91
C VAL A 98 -2.84 15.87 -10.07
N GLU A 99 -2.08 16.81 -10.64
CA GLU A 99 -1.66 18.04 -9.97
C GLU A 99 -2.85 18.94 -9.61
N LEU A 100 -3.81 19.11 -10.52
CA LEU A 100 -5.04 19.88 -10.27
C LEU A 100 -5.90 19.24 -9.17
N ARG A 101 -5.98 17.91 -9.11
CA ARG A 101 -6.72 17.20 -8.06
C ARG A 101 -6.19 17.52 -6.67
N LYS A 102 -4.85 17.68 -6.53
CA LYS A 102 -4.20 18.00 -5.25
C LYS A 102 -4.60 19.37 -4.70
N GLN A 103 -5.11 20.28 -5.53
CA GLN A 103 -5.60 21.60 -5.11
C GLN A 103 -6.96 21.54 -4.39
N GLY A 104 -7.69 20.42 -4.51
CA GLY A 104 -8.95 20.19 -3.79
C GLY A 104 -10.13 21.08 -4.20
N GLY A 105 -11.14 21.18 -3.32
CA GLY A 105 -12.31 22.02 -3.52
C GLY A 105 -13.31 21.55 -4.59
N ASN A 106 -14.09 22.50 -5.12
CA ASN A 106 -15.22 22.24 -6.05
C ASN A 106 -14.78 21.66 -7.41
N ILE A 107 -13.49 21.73 -7.74
CA ILE A 107 -12.94 21.22 -9.02
C ILE A 107 -12.74 19.69 -8.95
N LYS A 108 -12.66 19.12 -7.74
CA LYS A 108 -12.34 17.71 -7.51
C LYS A 108 -13.27 16.75 -8.28
N ALA A 109 -14.58 16.97 -8.24
CA ALA A 109 -15.54 16.08 -8.90
C ALA A 109 -15.37 16.06 -10.43
N GLY A 110 -15.11 17.22 -11.04
CA GLY A 110 -14.86 17.31 -12.49
C GLY A 110 -13.52 16.67 -12.88
N VAL A 111 -12.48 16.87 -12.07
CA VAL A 111 -11.17 16.25 -12.29
C VAL A 111 -11.25 14.73 -12.15
N ASP A 112 -11.94 14.21 -11.13
CA ASP A 112 -12.11 12.77 -10.92
C ASP A 112 -12.87 12.12 -12.09
N PHE A 113 -13.90 12.78 -12.64
CA PHE A 113 -14.62 12.30 -13.83
C PHE A 113 -13.72 12.21 -15.07
N ILE A 114 -12.98 13.29 -15.40
CA ILE A 114 -12.07 13.30 -16.56
C ILE A 114 -10.96 12.26 -16.37
N ARG A 115 -10.43 12.15 -15.16
CA ARG A 115 -9.43 11.13 -14.82
C ARG A 115 -9.97 9.72 -14.99
N GLY A 116 -11.20 9.44 -14.57
CA GLY A 116 -11.82 8.13 -14.77
C GLY A 116 -11.87 7.76 -16.26
N ILE A 117 -12.25 8.70 -17.12
CA ILE A 117 -12.27 8.51 -18.58
C ILE A 117 -10.86 8.27 -19.13
N LEU A 118 -9.92 9.18 -18.88
CA LEU A 118 -8.59 9.10 -19.46
C LEU A 118 -7.80 7.90 -18.94
N SER A 119 -7.94 7.57 -17.65
CA SER A 119 -7.29 6.38 -17.08
C SER A 119 -7.89 5.13 -17.71
N THR A 120 -9.19 5.08 -17.95
CA THR A 120 -9.81 3.93 -18.63
C THR A 120 -9.27 3.74 -20.04
N ILE A 121 -9.08 4.83 -20.79
CA ILE A 121 -8.64 4.77 -22.19
C ILE A 121 -7.13 4.51 -22.31
N PHE A 122 -6.32 5.13 -21.46
CA PHE A 122 -4.87 5.20 -21.65
C PHE A 122 -4.04 4.46 -20.60
N LEU A 123 -4.62 4.12 -19.45
CA LEU A 123 -3.91 3.54 -18.31
C LEU A 123 -4.54 2.25 -17.77
N SER A 124 -5.69 1.80 -18.31
CA SER A 124 -6.29 0.52 -17.91
C SER A 124 -5.25 -0.57 -18.13
N PRO A 125 -4.83 -1.29 -17.08
CA PRO A 125 -3.79 -2.29 -17.25
C PRO A 125 -4.24 -3.35 -18.24
N ASN A 126 -3.40 -3.65 -19.24
CA ASN A 126 -3.64 -4.83 -20.05
C ASN A 126 -3.52 -6.06 -19.14
N SER A 127 -4.55 -6.91 -19.10
CA SER A 127 -4.56 -8.14 -18.29
C SER A 127 -3.56 -9.22 -18.75
N ASN A 128 -2.68 -8.89 -19.70
CA ASN A 128 -1.77 -9.81 -20.33
C ASN A 128 -0.38 -9.67 -19.70
N TYR A 129 -0.12 -10.50 -18.69
CA TYR A 129 1.23 -10.74 -18.21
C TYR A 129 2.08 -11.30 -19.36
N LYS A 130 2.95 -10.47 -19.96
CA LYS A 130 3.89 -10.93 -20.99
C LYS A 130 5.22 -11.30 -20.33
N SER A 131 5.78 -12.42 -20.79
CA SER A 131 7.01 -13.00 -20.23
C SER A 131 8.30 -12.25 -20.59
N THR A 132 8.26 -11.36 -21.60
CA THR A 132 9.45 -10.67 -22.09
C THR A 132 9.36 -9.17 -21.84
N ILE A 133 10.02 -8.74 -20.78
CA ILE A 133 10.16 -7.33 -20.42
C ILE A 133 11.32 -6.72 -21.22
N ASN A 134 11.11 -5.56 -21.84
CA ASN A 134 12.20 -4.80 -22.46
C ASN A 134 12.95 -3.98 -21.39
N LEU A 135 13.96 -4.62 -20.80
CA LEU A 135 14.78 -4.09 -19.73
C LEU A 135 15.78 -3.06 -20.28
N SER A 136 15.42 -1.76 -20.21
CA SER A 136 16.35 -0.67 -20.54
C SER A 136 16.09 0.54 -19.66
N LEU A 137 17.13 1.34 -19.40
CA LEU A 137 17.01 2.58 -18.63
C LEU A 137 16.03 3.57 -19.27
N LYS A 138 15.94 3.57 -20.61
CA LYS A 138 14.93 4.38 -21.33
C LYS A 138 13.52 3.94 -20.99
N ASN A 139 13.25 2.64 -21.00
CA ASN A 139 11.96 2.11 -20.59
C ASN A 139 11.73 2.33 -19.08
N PHE A 140 12.80 2.47 -18.29
CA PHE A 140 12.72 2.78 -16.86
C PHE A 140 12.11 4.12 -16.57
N LYS A 141 12.59 5.12 -17.29
CA LYS A 141 12.05 6.48 -17.23
C LYS A 141 10.59 6.51 -17.69
N ARG A 142 10.22 5.72 -18.70
CA ARG A 142 8.83 5.63 -19.18
C ARG A 142 7.92 4.98 -18.15
N PHE A 143 8.34 3.88 -17.55
CA PHE A 143 7.63 3.19 -16.49
C PHE A 143 7.35 4.09 -15.29
N ILE A 144 8.38 4.77 -14.74
CA ILE A 144 8.19 5.72 -13.64
C ILE A 144 7.23 6.84 -14.05
N SER A 145 7.34 7.33 -15.29
CA SER A 145 6.45 8.37 -15.79
C SER A 145 5.00 7.88 -15.94
N TRP A 146 4.76 6.60 -16.22
CA TRP A 146 3.43 5.99 -16.27
C TRP A 146 2.85 5.85 -14.87
N LEU A 147 3.63 5.35 -13.90
CA LEU A 147 3.23 5.27 -12.49
C LEU A 147 2.85 6.65 -11.94
N SER A 148 3.66 7.66 -12.24
CA SER A 148 3.37 9.05 -11.84
C SER A 148 2.10 9.60 -12.49
N ALA A 149 1.80 9.19 -13.72
CA ALA A 149 0.59 9.62 -14.42
C ALA A 149 -0.67 8.94 -13.87
N SER A 150 -0.58 7.71 -13.35
CA SER A 150 -1.75 7.05 -12.75
C SER A 150 -2.22 7.74 -11.47
N GLY A 151 -1.30 8.37 -10.73
CA GLY A 151 -1.59 9.04 -9.46
C GLY A 151 -1.92 8.08 -8.30
N GLU A 152 -1.69 6.77 -8.48
CA GLU A 152 -1.92 5.74 -7.46
C GLU A 152 -0.63 5.29 -6.73
N PHE A 153 0.53 5.72 -7.22
CA PHE A 153 1.84 5.21 -6.82
C PHE A 153 2.79 6.33 -6.39
N ASP A 154 2.26 7.40 -5.80
CA ASP A 154 3.05 8.60 -5.49
C ASP A 154 4.26 8.26 -4.60
N GLU A 155 4.11 7.36 -3.62
CA GLU A 155 5.17 6.98 -2.68
C GLU A 155 6.20 6.02 -3.29
N GLU A 156 5.76 5.12 -4.16
CA GLU A 156 6.61 4.24 -4.97
C GLU A 156 7.46 5.08 -5.94
N VAL A 157 6.83 6.03 -6.66
CA VAL A 157 7.50 6.88 -7.64
C VAL A 157 8.63 7.68 -7.01
N LYS A 158 8.43 8.27 -5.82
CA LYS A 158 9.49 8.98 -5.10
C LYS A 158 10.74 8.11 -4.89
N ARG A 159 10.53 6.86 -4.49
CA ARG A 159 11.60 5.89 -4.22
C ARG A 159 12.27 5.44 -5.51
N PHE A 160 11.47 5.13 -6.53
CA PHE A 160 11.99 4.66 -7.82
C PHE A 160 12.77 5.74 -8.57
N VAL A 161 12.49 7.03 -8.34
CA VAL A 161 13.33 8.12 -8.86
C VAL A 161 14.75 8.08 -8.29
N SER A 162 14.92 7.73 -7.01
CA SER A 162 16.26 7.56 -6.43
C SER A 162 16.98 6.34 -7.03
N TRP A 163 16.27 5.23 -7.22
CA TRP A 163 16.79 4.06 -7.93
C TRP A 163 17.14 4.35 -9.39
N GLU A 164 16.32 5.14 -10.09
CA GLU A 164 16.59 5.57 -11.47
C GLU A 164 17.90 6.34 -11.57
N LYS A 165 18.11 7.30 -10.68
CA LYS A 165 19.34 8.10 -10.64
C LYS A 165 20.56 7.23 -10.40
N TYR A 166 20.47 6.25 -9.50
CA TYR A 166 21.52 5.27 -9.28
C TYR A 166 21.77 4.40 -10.52
N PHE A 167 20.72 3.83 -11.12
CA PHE A 167 20.85 3.03 -12.34
C PHE A 167 21.44 3.81 -13.51
N SER A 168 21.20 5.11 -13.60
CA SER A 168 21.81 6.01 -14.58
C SER A 168 23.33 6.17 -14.42
N THR A 169 23.93 5.80 -13.28
CA THR A 169 25.39 5.84 -13.08
C THR A 169 26.09 4.52 -13.38
N LEU A 170 25.34 3.45 -13.66
CA LEU A 170 25.89 2.11 -13.86
C LEU A 170 26.25 1.86 -15.32
N GLU A 171 27.27 1.01 -15.52
CA GLU A 171 27.54 0.42 -16.83
C GLU A 171 26.40 -0.51 -17.27
N LEU A 172 26.16 -0.57 -18.59
CA LEU A 172 25.08 -1.37 -19.17
C LEU A 172 25.10 -2.83 -18.70
N LYS A 173 26.28 -3.45 -18.64
CA LYS A 173 26.43 -4.84 -18.18
C LYS A 173 25.93 -5.04 -16.76
N LYS A 174 26.30 -4.15 -15.84
CA LYS A 174 25.88 -4.22 -14.43
C LYS A 174 24.37 -3.98 -14.30
N LEU A 175 23.82 -3.06 -15.11
CA LEU A 175 22.39 -2.80 -15.14
C LEU A 175 21.60 -4.04 -15.61
N ASP A 176 22.07 -4.71 -16.66
CA ASP A 176 21.46 -5.93 -17.19
C ASP A 176 21.51 -7.07 -16.15
N GLU A 177 22.64 -7.24 -15.45
CA GLU A 177 22.78 -8.21 -14.35
C GLU A 177 21.76 -7.95 -13.23
N ILE A 178 21.59 -6.68 -12.83
CA ILE A 178 20.60 -6.27 -11.81
C ILE A 178 19.18 -6.61 -12.29
N PHE A 179 18.84 -6.24 -13.52
CA PHE A 179 17.50 -6.44 -14.06
C PHE A 179 17.15 -7.93 -14.26
N LEU A 180 18.11 -8.76 -14.65
CA LEU A 180 17.90 -10.21 -14.74
C LEU A 180 17.72 -10.84 -13.35
N ALA A 181 18.54 -10.43 -12.39
CA ALA A 181 18.45 -10.89 -11.00
C ALA A 181 17.09 -10.55 -10.36
N THR A 182 16.61 -9.32 -10.56
CA THR A 182 15.29 -8.89 -10.05
C THR A 182 14.14 -9.61 -10.75
N ALA A 183 14.20 -9.80 -12.07
CA ALA A 183 13.18 -10.54 -12.80
C ALA A 183 13.06 -12.00 -12.34
N ALA A 184 14.19 -12.69 -12.13
CA ALA A 184 14.20 -14.06 -11.60
C ALA A 184 13.59 -14.13 -10.18
N TYR A 185 13.92 -13.17 -9.32
CA TYR A 185 13.37 -13.10 -7.97
C TYR A 185 11.85 -12.85 -7.96
N VAL A 186 11.34 -12.01 -8.86
CA VAL A 186 9.90 -11.78 -9.01
C VAL A 186 9.15 -13.01 -9.50
N LEU A 187 9.72 -13.78 -10.43
CA LEU A 187 9.12 -15.04 -10.88
C LEU A 187 8.98 -16.02 -9.71
N TRP A 188 10.03 -16.16 -8.89
CA TRP A 188 10.00 -16.95 -7.68
C TRP A 188 8.94 -16.43 -6.69
N PHE A 189 8.93 -15.13 -6.39
CA PHE A 189 7.99 -14.52 -5.46
C PHE A 189 6.54 -14.74 -5.90
N SER A 190 6.25 -14.52 -7.18
CA SER A 190 4.91 -14.66 -7.75
C SER A 190 4.40 -16.11 -7.60
N ALA A 191 5.22 -17.10 -7.95
CA ALA A 191 4.85 -18.50 -7.79
C ALA A 191 4.73 -18.92 -6.31
N ARG A 192 5.68 -18.51 -5.46
CA ARG A 192 5.72 -18.92 -4.06
C ARG A 192 4.60 -18.27 -3.23
N SER A 193 4.29 -17.00 -3.48
CA SER A 193 3.25 -16.27 -2.76
C SER A 193 1.84 -16.87 -2.96
N GLU A 194 1.55 -17.38 -4.16
CA GLU A 194 0.31 -18.10 -4.46
C GLU A 194 0.14 -19.34 -3.58
N VAL A 195 1.23 -20.06 -3.30
CA VAL A 195 1.23 -21.25 -2.43
C VAL A 195 1.14 -20.85 -0.96
N ALA A 196 1.95 -19.87 -0.52
CA ALA A 196 2.10 -19.54 0.88
C ALA A 196 0.91 -18.76 1.46
N ILE A 197 0.44 -17.73 0.74
CA ILE A 197 -0.61 -16.81 1.22
C ILE A 197 -1.76 -16.63 0.25
N GLY A 198 -1.73 -17.30 -0.92
CA GLY A 198 -2.79 -17.18 -1.92
C GLY A 198 -4.17 -17.63 -1.43
N LYS A 199 -4.25 -18.45 -0.36
CA LYS A 199 -5.54 -18.83 0.23
C LYS A 199 -6.38 -17.64 0.72
N TYR A 200 -5.75 -16.52 1.06
CA TYR A 200 -6.42 -15.30 1.53
C TYR A 200 -6.94 -14.39 0.40
N THR A 201 -6.50 -14.60 -0.85
CA THR A 201 -6.79 -13.73 -2.00
C THR A 201 -7.55 -14.45 -3.12
N ARG A 202 -8.20 -15.59 -2.81
CA ARG A 202 -8.85 -16.45 -3.81
C ARG A 202 -9.89 -15.74 -4.68
N ASN A 203 -10.55 -14.70 -4.15
CA ASN A 203 -11.61 -13.99 -4.88
C ASN A 203 -11.11 -12.86 -5.80
N VAL A 204 -9.81 -12.51 -5.77
CA VAL A 204 -9.26 -11.40 -6.58
C VAL A 204 -9.51 -11.64 -8.07
N ASN A 205 -9.18 -12.83 -8.58
CA ASN A 205 -9.36 -13.12 -10.01
C ASN A 205 -10.84 -13.15 -10.42
N TYR A 206 -11.72 -13.62 -9.54
CA TYR A 206 -13.16 -13.55 -9.76
C TYR A 206 -13.64 -12.10 -9.80
N PHE A 207 -13.18 -11.25 -8.89
CA PHE A 207 -13.48 -9.82 -8.87
C PHE A 207 -13.01 -9.13 -10.15
N LEU A 208 -11.76 -9.33 -10.55
CA LEU A 208 -11.18 -8.74 -11.77
C LEU A 208 -11.95 -9.16 -13.03
N LYS A 209 -12.47 -10.38 -13.08
CA LYS A 209 -13.26 -10.87 -14.21
C LYS A 209 -14.71 -10.33 -14.21
N ASN A 210 -15.38 -10.31 -13.06
CA ASN A 210 -16.83 -10.17 -13.00
C ASN A 210 -17.34 -8.84 -12.41
N LYS A 211 -16.53 -8.16 -11.62
CA LYS A 211 -16.91 -6.94 -10.89
C LYS A 211 -16.13 -5.72 -11.36
N TYR A 212 -14.83 -5.87 -11.60
CA TYR A 212 -13.95 -4.81 -12.11
C TYR A 212 -14.45 -4.09 -13.37
N PRO A 213 -15.11 -4.73 -14.36
CA PRO A 213 -15.65 -3.99 -15.51
C PRO A 213 -16.62 -2.85 -15.15
N LYS A 214 -17.23 -2.88 -13.95
CA LYS A 214 -18.10 -1.81 -13.43
C LYS A 214 -17.32 -0.57 -12.94
N HIS A 215 -15.99 -0.65 -12.85
CA HIS A 215 -15.11 0.46 -12.51
C HIS A 215 -14.65 1.25 -13.73
N LYS A 216 -14.99 0.81 -14.94
CA LYS A 216 -14.72 1.59 -16.15
C LYS A 216 -15.27 3.01 -15.99
N PHE A 217 -14.45 3.98 -16.34
CA PHE A 217 -14.70 5.41 -16.25
C PHE A 217 -14.79 5.97 -14.82
N LYS A 218 -14.44 5.19 -13.79
CA LYS A 218 -14.28 5.67 -12.42
C LYS A 218 -12.82 5.98 -12.12
N GLU A 219 -12.59 6.87 -11.17
CA GLU A 219 -11.24 7.26 -10.75
C GLU A 219 -10.47 6.10 -10.12
N ASP A 220 -11.16 5.19 -9.45
CA ASP A 220 -10.59 4.02 -8.78
C ASP A 220 -10.20 2.86 -9.72
N ILE A 221 -10.25 3.07 -11.04
CA ILE A 221 -10.00 2.01 -12.04
C ILE A 221 -8.63 1.34 -11.86
N ILE A 222 -7.58 2.09 -11.52
CA ILE A 222 -6.24 1.53 -11.34
C ILE A 222 -6.15 0.75 -10.01
N LEU A 223 -6.67 1.31 -8.92
CA LEU A 223 -6.69 0.65 -7.61
C LEU A 223 -7.55 -0.64 -7.61
N CYS A 224 -8.73 -0.60 -8.22
CA CYS A 224 -9.60 -1.76 -8.33
C CYS A 224 -9.12 -2.75 -9.40
N GLY A 225 -8.22 -2.33 -10.30
CA GLY A 225 -7.59 -3.18 -11.33
C GLY A 225 -6.33 -3.91 -10.88
N ARG A 226 -5.93 -3.78 -9.61
CA ARG A 226 -4.74 -4.41 -9.02
C ARG A 226 -4.76 -5.93 -9.17
N GLN A 227 -3.64 -6.48 -9.64
CA GLN A 227 -3.43 -7.91 -9.83
C GLN A 227 -3.19 -8.63 -8.50
N ARG A 228 -3.48 -9.93 -8.47
CA ARG A 228 -3.39 -10.74 -7.25
C ARG A 228 -2.00 -10.74 -6.60
N VAL A 229 -0.93 -10.73 -7.40
CA VAL A 229 0.44 -10.63 -6.89
C VAL A 229 0.69 -9.32 -6.13
N GLU A 230 0.00 -8.22 -6.48
CA GLU A 230 0.12 -6.95 -5.75
C GLU A 230 -0.51 -7.03 -4.36
N TYR A 231 -1.57 -7.84 -4.18
CA TYR A 231 -2.09 -8.13 -2.83
C TYR A 231 -1.05 -8.87 -1.99
N HIS A 232 -0.40 -9.88 -2.56
CA HIS A 232 0.64 -10.65 -1.86
C HIS A 232 1.86 -9.78 -1.51
N LEU A 233 2.28 -8.92 -2.44
CA LEU A 233 3.33 -7.93 -2.22
C LEU A 233 2.98 -7.03 -1.04
N ASN A 234 1.77 -6.48 -0.98
CA ASN A 234 1.38 -5.60 0.10
C ASN A 234 1.23 -6.33 1.44
N MET A 235 0.76 -7.58 1.45
CA MET A 235 0.70 -8.41 2.66
C MET A 235 2.09 -8.64 3.27
N VAL A 236 3.05 -9.05 2.44
CA VAL A 236 4.46 -9.21 2.85
C VAL A 236 5.09 -7.85 3.18
N GLY A 237 4.79 -6.82 2.40
CA GLY A 237 5.31 -5.47 2.58
C GLY A 237 4.92 -4.88 3.93
N ALA A 238 3.67 -5.07 4.36
CA ALA A 238 3.22 -4.66 5.69
C ALA A 238 4.01 -5.34 6.82
N GLU A 239 4.29 -6.64 6.69
CA GLU A 239 5.08 -7.39 7.65
C GLU A 239 6.56 -6.97 7.66
N ILE A 240 7.16 -6.73 6.47
CA ILE A 240 8.52 -6.19 6.36
C ILE A 240 8.61 -4.81 7.03
N MET A 241 7.65 -3.92 6.78
CA MET A 241 7.61 -2.60 7.40
C MET A 241 7.47 -2.70 8.92
N ASN A 242 6.59 -3.57 9.41
CA ASN A 242 6.45 -3.81 10.85
C ASN A 242 7.79 -4.17 11.50
N ARG A 243 8.54 -5.10 10.90
CA ARG A 243 9.87 -5.51 11.37
C ARG A 243 10.88 -4.37 11.32
N ALA A 244 10.95 -3.66 10.20
CA ALA A 244 11.89 -2.57 9.97
C ALA A 244 11.72 -1.43 10.99
N PHE A 245 10.47 -1.10 11.33
CA PHE A 245 10.15 0.03 12.21
C PHE A 245 9.88 -0.36 13.67
N ARG A 246 9.84 -1.67 14.00
CA ARG A 246 9.44 -2.18 15.32
C ARG A 246 10.18 -1.50 16.46
N ASN A 247 11.51 -1.50 16.39
CA ASN A 247 12.36 -1.01 17.47
C ASN A 247 12.18 0.50 17.72
N ASP A 248 11.99 1.27 16.66
CA ASP A 248 11.78 2.70 16.77
C ASP A 248 10.34 3.01 17.22
N PHE A 249 9.36 2.23 16.75
CA PHE A 249 7.96 2.39 17.12
C PHE A 249 7.75 2.20 18.63
N LEU A 250 8.38 1.18 19.22
CA LEU A 250 8.27 0.92 20.66
C LEU A 250 8.77 2.10 21.50
N LYS A 251 9.83 2.78 21.04
CA LYS A 251 10.44 3.94 21.71
C LYS A 251 9.64 5.23 21.56
N THR A 252 8.62 5.27 20.71
CA THR A 252 7.82 6.47 20.50
C THR A 252 7.06 6.87 21.76
N ARG A 253 7.04 8.19 22.01
CA ARG A 253 6.36 8.78 23.18
C ARG A 253 4.85 8.79 23.00
N ILE A 254 4.39 9.11 21.80
CA ILE A 254 2.97 9.21 21.44
C ILE A 254 2.66 8.08 20.48
N LYS A 255 1.58 7.34 20.74
CA LYS A 255 1.08 6.29 19.85
C LYS A 255 -0.34 6.62 19.39
N LYS A 256 -0.59 6.54 18.09
CA LYS A 256 -1.90 6.77 17.46
C LYS A 256 -2.31 5.56 16.63
N LEU A 257 -3.58 5.16 16.74
CA LEU A 257 -4.22 4.14 15.91
C LEU A 257 -5.11 4.84 14.89
N LEU A 258 -4.81 4.68 13.61
CA LEU A 258 -5.53 5.30 12.52
C LEU A 258 -6.47 4.27 11.89
N LEU A 259 -7.78 4.46 12.07
CA LEU A 259 -8.82 3.54 11.60
C LEU A 259 -9.55 4.09 10.38
N PRO A 260 -9.85 3.29 9.36
CA PRO A 260 -10.61 3.74 8.21
C PRO A 260 -12.11 3.83 8.53
N ILE A 261 -12.82 4.73 7.84
CA ILE A 261 -14.27 4.94 8.04
C ILE A 261 -15.15 3.71 7.80
N CYS A 262 -14.68 2.70 7.07
CA CYS A 262 -15.40 1.45 6.83
C CYS A 262 -15.50 0.55 8.07
N MET A 263 -14.73 0.82 9.13
CA MET A 263 -14.88 0.12 10.43
C MET A 263 -16.01 0.68 11.30
N ARG A 264 -16.62 1.80 10.91
CA ARG A 264 -17.77 2.36 11.64
C ARG A 264 -18.97 1.44 11.47
N TYR A 265 -19.61 1.08 12.58
CA TYR A 265 -20.83 0.28 12.58
C TYR A 265 -22.02 1.00 11.95
N ASN A 266 -22.21 2.27 12.32
CA ASN A 266 -23.28 3.11 11.81
C ASN A 266 -22.86 3.88 10.56
N ASN A 267 -23.83 4.16 9.70
CA ASN A 267 -23.69 5.15 8.62
C ASN A 267 -23.43 6.56 9.17
N GLU A 268 -23.12 7.50 8.29
CA GLU A 268 -22.77 8.88 8.65
C GLU A 268 -23.85 9.59 9.48
N LYS A 269 -25.13 9.34 9.22
CA LYS A 269 -26.24 9.96 9.96
C LYS A 269 -26.35 9.49 11.41
N ASN A 270 -25.98 8.23 11.67
CA ASN A 270 -26.16 7.57 12.97
C ASN A 270 -24.84 7.43 13.76
N CYS A 271 -23.71 7.79 13.16
CA CYS A 271 -22.41 7.78 13.84
C CYS A 271 -22.25 9.05 14.68
N LYS A 272 -21.85 8.91 15.95
CA LYS A 272 -21.58 10.05 16.85
C LYS A 272 -20.14 10.59 16.75
N ALA A 273 -19.36 10.14 15.76
CA ALA A 273 -17.98 10.61 15.60
C ALA A 273 -17.95 12.09 15.25
N LYS A 274 -17.05 12.84 15.88
CA LYS A 274 -16.92 14.30 15.70
C LYS A 274 -15.66 14.61 14.92
N HIS A 275 -15.79 15.49 13.94
CA HIS A 275 -14.65 15.96 13.17
C HIS A 275 -13.73 16.83 14.06
N THR A 276 -12.43 16.56 13.96
CA THR A 276 -11.35 17.39 14.50
C THR A 276 -10.38 17.68 13.36
N GLU A 277 -9.43 18.56 13.59
CA GLU A 277 -8.38 18.85 12.62
C GLU A 277 -7.43 17.66 12.33
N GLU A 278 -7.37 16.63 13.20
CA GLU A 278 -6.54 15.42 12.99
C GLU A 278 -7.31 14.25 12.34
N GLY A 279 -8.62 14.40 12.15
CA GLY A 279 -9.52 13.32 11.77
C GLY A 279 -10.73 13.27 12.71
N TYR A 280 -11.49 12.18 12.66
CA TYR A 280 -12.69 12.05 13.48
C TYR A 280 -12.39 11.31 14.78
N VAL A 281 -12.89 11.83 15.90
CA VAL A 281 -12.83 11.17 17.20
C VAL A 281 -14.15 10.45 17.46
N CYS A 282 -14.07 9.21 17.98
CA CYS A 282 -15.26 8.42 18.28
C CYS A 282 -16.09 9.05 19.41
N GLY A 283 -17.41 9.12 19.23
CA GLY A 283 -18.36 9.60 20.25
C GLY A 283 -19.19 8.49 20.89
N SER A 284 -18.70 7.24 20.86
CA SER A 284 -19.31 6.05 21.48
C SER A 284 -20.81 5.88 21.21
N CYS A 285 -21.17 5.60 19.95
CA CYS A 285 -22.58 5.49 19.54
C CYS A 285 -23.27 4.21 20.01
N THR A 286 -22.57 3.06 20.02
CA THR A 286 -23.13 1.74 20.39
C THR A 286 -22.02 0.78 20.80
N ALA A 287 -22.34 -0.19 21.67
CA ALA A 287 -21.37 -1.14 22.23
C ALA A 287 -20.86 -2.17 21.20
N GLU A 288 -21.61 -2.39 20.11
CA GLU A 288 -21.26 -3.30 19.02
C GLU A 288 -20.18 -2.72 18.09
N CYS A 289 -19.97 -1.41 18.13
CA CYS A 289 -19.06 -0.73 17.22
C CYS A 289 -17.60 -1.01 17.56
N ARG A 290 -16.87 -1.65 16.65
CA ARG A 290 -15.44 -1.96 16.81
C ARG A 290 -14.61 -0.71 17.10
N VAL A 291 -14.87 0.40 16.41
CA VAL A 291 -14.18 1.68 16.64
C VAL A 291 -14.40 2.17 18.08
N SER A 292 -15.60 2.00 18.64
CA SER A 292 -15.89 2.38 20.04
C SER A 292 -15.06 1.52 21.01
N LYS A 293 -15.04 0.20 20.80
CA LYS A 293 -14.24 -0.73 21.63
C LYS A 293 -12.74 -0.43 21.56
N LEU A 294 -12.23 -0.10 20.37
CA LEU A 294 -10.83 0.28 20.17
C LEU A 294 -10.51 1.64 20.83
N THR A 295 -11.45 2.58 20.83
CA THR A 295 -11.29 3.87 21.52
C THR A 295 -11.19 3.67 23.03
N GLU A 296 -12.07 2.85 23.62
CA GLU A 296 -12.00 2.48 25.04
C GLU A 296 -10.67 1.76 25.39
N MET A 297 -10.21 0.87 24.51
CA MET A 297 -8.89 0.24 24.64
C MET A 297 -7.75 1.28 24.58
N GLY A 298 -7.87 2.29 23.71
CA GLY A 298 -6.93 3.41 23.61
C GLY A 298 -6.83 4.22 24.90
N GLU A 299 -7.97 4.54 25.50
CA GLU A 299 -8.03 5.24 26.79
C GLU A 299 -7.35 4.43 27.91
N LYS A 300 -7.60 3.11 27.95
CA LYS A 300 -7.01 2.21 28.95
C LYS A 300 -5.50 2.03 28.78
N HIS A 301 -5.01 1.98 27.54
CA HIS A 301 -3.62 1.65 27.20
C HIS A 301 -2.80 2.84 26.68
N ARG A 302 -3.33 4.07 26.79
CA ARG A 302 -2.66 5.34 26.48
C ARG A 302 -2.20 5.49 25.02
N PHE A 303 -3.05 5.11 24.08
CA PHE A 303 -2.90 5.46 22.67
C PHE A 303 -4.16 6.17 22.15
N GLU A 304 -3.98 7.10 21.22
CA GLU A 304 -5.08 7.85 20.63
C GLU A 304 -5.71 7.06 19.47
N VAL A 305 -7.03 7.15 19.30
CA VAL A 305 -7.72 6.53 18.16
C VAL A 305 -8.35 7.61 17.29
N LEU A 306 -7.94 7.65 16.03
CA LEU A 306 -8.44 8.58 15.02
C LEU A 306 -9.10 7.81 13.89
N ILE A 307 -10.26 8.27 13.45
CA ILE A 307 -10.96 7.74 12.29
C ILE A 307 -10.62 8.61 11.09
N ILE A 308 -10.02 8.01 10.08
CA ILE A 308 -9.52 8.66 8.88
C ILE A 308 -10.48 8.38 7.69
N PRO A 309 -11.07 9.42 7.09
CA PRO A 309 -12.00 9.25 5.97
C PRO A 309 -11.31 8.88 4.66
N HIS A 310 -10.08 9.36 4.46
CA HIS A 310 -9.29 9.08 3.27
C HIS A 310 -7.79 9.11 3.60
N GLY A 311 -6.98 8.24 2.97
CA GLY A 311 -5.53 8.22 3.19
C GLY A 311 -4.82 9.57 3.01
N SER A 312 -5.33 10.45 2.14
CA SER A 312 -4.80 11.80 1.92
C SER A 312 -5.06 12.77 3.08
N SER A 313 -5.99 12.43 3.98
CA SER A 313 -6.31 13.19 5.20
C SER A 313 -5.69 12.58 6.45
N ALA A 314 -4.96 11.46 6.33
CA ALA A 314 -4.37 10.75 7.47
C ALA A 314 -3.25 11.54 8.16
N PHE A 315 -2.66 12.50 7.46
CA PHE A 315 -1.46 13.17 7.91
C PHE A 315 -1.56 14.68 7.72
N ARG A 316 -1.07 15.41 8.72
CA ARG A 316 -0.80 16.84 8.60
C ARG A 316 0.61 17.06 8.07
N GLU A 317 0.80 18.13 7.31
CA GLU A 317 2.13 18.61 6.91
C GLU A 317 2.77 19.43 8.04
N GLU A 318 2.87 18.82 9.22
CA GLU A 318 3.56 19.41 10.38
C GLU A 318 4.95 18.80 10.53
N LYS A 319 5.93 19.60 10.96
CA LYS A 319 7.28 19.12 11.21
C LYS A 319 7.32 18.30 12.50
N VAL A 320 7.19 16.98 12.37
CA VAL A 320 7.39 16.04 13.46
C VAL A 320 8.85 15.60 13.52
N LYS A 321 9.41 15.50 14.73
CA LYS A 321 10.74 14.92 14.95
C LYS A 321 10.64 13.39 14.82
N TYR A 322 11.53 12.78 14.04
CA TYR A 322 11.54 11.33 13.90
C TYR A 322 11.65 10.62 15.27
N GLY A 323 10.83 9.60 15.47
CA GLY A 323 10.76 8.84 16.72
C GLY A 323 9.85 9.43 17.79
N GLU A 324 9.24 10.60 17.58
CA GLU A 324 8.32 11.19 18.56
C GLU A 324 6.95 10.50 18.56
N ILE A 325 6.39 10.31 17.36
CA ILE A 325 5.04 9.77 17.14
C ILE A 325 5.13 8.45 16.39
N GLY A 326 4.61 7.39 17.02
CA GLY A 326 4.34 6.11 16.40
C GLY A 326 2.89 6.05 15.93
N ILE A 327 2.67 5.48 14.76
CA ILE A 327 1.31 5.25 14.26
C ILE A 327 1.12 3.76 13.96
N VAL A 328 -0.07 3.25 14.28
CA VAL A 328 -0.57 1.99 13.74
C VAL A 328 -1.62 2.34 12.69
N GLY A 329 -1.26 2.17 11.41
CA GLY A 329 -2.18 2.32 10.30
C GLY A 329 -3.02 1.06 10.14
N VAL A 330 -4.33 1.25 9.97
CA VAL A 330 -5.26 0.21 9.56
C VAL A 330 -5.83 0.56 8.19
N ASP A 331 -5.69 -0.33 7.22
CA ASP A 331 -6.27 -0.15 5.89
C ASP A 331 -6.41 -1.50 5.16
N CYS A 332 -7.03 -1.45 3.98
CA CYS A 332 -7.07 -2.55 3.04
C CYS A 332 -5.65 -2.90 2.59
N VAL A 333 -5.43 -4.18 2.25
CA VAL A 333 -4.16 -4.72 1.76
C VAL A 333 -3.46 -3.75 0.79
N LEU A 334 -4.16 -3.28 -0.26
CA LEU A 334 -3.53 -2.51 -1.35
C LEU A 334 -3.08 -1.08 -1.01
N ASN A 335 -3.52 -0.50 0.10
CA ASN A 335 -3.23 0.91 0.44
C ASN A 335 -2.27 1.06 1.62
N LEU A 336 -2.16 0.03 2.47
CA LEU A 336 -1.51 0.14 3.76
C LEU A 336 0.00 0.43 3.64
N MET A 337 0.69 -0.23 2.70
CA MET A 337 2.12 -0.05 2.48
C MET A 337 2.45 1.40 2.05
N SER A 338 1.72 1.93 1.05
CA SER A 338 1.88 3.30 0.57
C SER A 338 1.61 4.32 1.70
N GLY A 339 0.58 4.09 2.51
CA GLY A 339 0.30 4.90 3.71
C GLY A 339 1.46 4.89 4.73
N GLY A 340 2.08 3.74 4.98
CA GLY A 340 3.24 3.64 5.86
C GLY A 340 4.48 4.37 5.31
N TRP A 341 4.72 4.32 4.00
CA TRP A 341 5.79 5.07 3.36
C TRP A 341 5.57 6.59 3.45
N LYS A 342 4.34 7.04 3.21
CA LYS A 342 3.97 8.44 3.42
C LYS A 342 4.20 8.88 4.87
N ALA A 343 3.83 8.04 5.84
CA ALA A 343 4.06 8.31 7.25
C ALA A 343 5.56 8.44 7.57
N ARG A 344 6.39 7.56 7.00
CA ARG A 344 7.84 7.59 7.16
C ARG A 344 8.46 8.88 6.65
N ASP A 345 8.01 9.37 5.48
CA ASP A 345 8.45 10.64 4.89
C ASP A 345 8.09 11.84 5.78
N LEU A 346 7.02 11.72 6.57
CA LEU A 346 6.58 12.73 7.54
C LEU A 346 7.20 12.53 8.93
N ASN A 347 8.26 11.73 9.03
CA ASN A 347 8.96 11.39 10.27
C ASN A 347 8.11 10.69 11.33
N LEU A 348 6.96 10.12 10.96
CA LEU A 348 6.22 9.22 11.82
C LEU A 348 6.86 7.82 11.77
N VAL A 349 6.68 7.03 12.83
CA VAL A 349 7.16 5.65 12.88
C VAL A 349 5.97 4.70 12.64
N PRO A 350 5.81 4.12 11.45
CA PRO A 350 4.62 3.36 11.11
C PRO A 350 4.69 1.90 11.59
N GLN A 351 3.52 1.37 11.91
CA GLN A 351 3.20 -0.04 11.97
C GLN A 351 1.89 -0.26 11.20
N CYS A 352 1.68 -1.48 10.73
CA CYS A 352 0.67 -1.87 9.77
C CYS A 352 -0.16 -3.02 10.37
N VAL A 353 -1.47 -2.82 10.47
CA VAL A 353 -2.45 -3.89 10.76
C VAL A 353 -3.47 -3.91 9.62
N ILE A 354 -3.58 -5.04 8.94
CA ILE A 354 -4.43 -5.15 7.76
C ILE A 354 -5.87 -5.45 8.20
N LEU A 355 -6.84 -4.81 7.53
CA LEU A 355 -8.25 -5.15 7.65
C LEU A 355 -8.50 -6.62 7.28
N ASP A 356 -9.40 -7.30 7.98
CA ASP A 356 -9.71 -8.70 7.69
C ASP A 356 -10.33 -8.91 6.30
N TYR A 357 -11.00 -7.89 5.76
CA TYR A 357 -11.56 -7.88 4.41
C TYR A 357 -11.87 -6.46 3.97
N CYS A 358 -11.95 -6.22 2.67
CA CYS A 358 -12.32 -4.91 2.13
C CYS A 358 -13.86 -4.69 2.16
N GLY A 359 -14.28 -3.46 2.47
CA GLY A 359 -15.70 -3.13 2.61
C GLY A 359 -16.08 -1.68 2.33
N CYS A 360 -15.14 -0.85 1.87
CA CYS A 360 -15.40 0.57 1.62
C CYS A 360 -16.46 0.78 0.53
N LYS A 361 -17.41 1.70 0.79
CA LYS A 361 -18.47 2.09 -0.13
C LYS A 361 -17.97 2.61 -1.48
N ASN A 362 -16.86 3.34 -1.41
CA ASN A 362 -16.35 4.06 -2.57
C ASN A 362 -15.62 3.13 -3.57
N HIS A 363 -15.21 1.93 -3.14
CA HIS A 363 -14.32 1.08 -3.93
C HIS A 363 -14.80 -0.37 -4.06
N TRP A 364 -15.44 -0.94 -3.04
CA TRP A 364 -15.60 -2.40 -2.95
C TRP A 364 -17.05 -2.87 -2.92
N SER A 365 -17.94 -2.15 -2.24
CA SER A 365 -19.34 -2.54 -2.08
C SER A 365 -20.27 -1.33 -2.12
N ASN A 366 -21.31 -1.34 -2.94
CA ASN A 366 -22.26 -0.22 -3.02
C ASN A 366 -22.92 0.09 -1.66
N GLU A 367 -23.22 -0.95 -0.87
CA GLU A 367 -23.87 -0.82 0.44
C GLU A 367 -22.87 -0.63 1.58
N GLY A 368 -21.58 -0.89 1.32
CA GLY A 368 -20.53 -0.93 2.31
C GLY A 368 -20.62 -2.16 3.20
N ILE A 369 -19.47 -2.70 3.57
CA ILE A 369 -19.36 -3.82 4.50
C ILE A 369 -18.57 -3.31 5.69
N VAL A 370 -19.14 -3.44 6.89
CA VAL A 370 -18.41 -3.13 8.13
C VAL A 370 -17.28 -4.14 8.27
N THR A 371 -16.05 -3.63 8.22
CA THR A 371 -14.84 -4.44 8.31
C THR A 371 -14.29 -4.48 9.72
N ASP A 372 -13.35 -5.39 9.97
CA ASP A 372 -12.74 -5.63 11.26
C ASP A 372 -11.21 -5.84 11.11
N ILE A 373 -10.54 -6.01 12.25
CA ILE A 373 -9.11 -6.32 12.35
C ILE A 373 -8.87 -7.44 13.36
N ASN A 374 -7.70 -8.06 13.25
CA ASN A 374 -7.16 -8.90 14.30
C ASN A 374 -6.74 -8.08 15.54
N ILE A 375 -7.43 -8.32 16.66
CA ILE A 375 -7.15 -7.64 17.92
C ILE A 375 -5.86 -8.13 18.57
N ASP A 376 -5.55 -9.42 18.47
CA ASP A 376 -4.33 -9.99 19.05
C ASP A 376 -3.10 -9.44 18.35
N GLN A 377 -3.14 -9.30 17.02
CA GLN A 377 -2.10 -8.63 16.27
C GLN A 377 -1.98 -7.16 16.64
N LEU A 378 -3.10 -6.42 16.74
CA LEU A 378 -3.05 -5.02 17.15
C LEU A 378 -2.39 -4.86 18.52
N LYS A 379 -2.74 -5.73 19.48
CA LYS A 379 -2.11 -5.78 20.81
C LYS A 379 -0.61 -6.08 20.74
N LYS A 380 -0.19 -7.08 19.94
CA LYS A 380 1.22 -7.42 19.69
C LYS A 380 1.98 -6.21 19.13
N VAL A 381 1.40 -5.51 18.15
CA VAL A 381 1.98 -4.31 17.53
C VAL A 381 2.08 -3.16 18.54
N LEU A 382 1.05 -2.93 19.36
CA LEU A 382 1.06 -1.88 20.38
C LEU A 382 1.91 -2.22 21.62
N ASP A 383 2.32 -3.48 21.77
CA ASP A 383 3.04 -4.01 22.94
C ASP A 383 2.21 -3.90 24.23
N ILE A 384 0.95 -4.34 24.15
CA ILE A 384 -0.02 -4.29 25.26
C ILE A 384 -0.64 -5.67 25.48
N ASN A 385 -0.82 -6.05 26.75
CA ASN A 385 -1.42 -7.33 27.17
C ASN A 385 -2.93 -7.21 27.38
#